data_AF-A0A9W4R4J2-F1
#
_entry.id   AF-A0A9W4R4J2-F1
#
_cell.length_a   1.000
_cell.length_b   1.000
_cell.length_c   1.000
_cell.angle_alpha   90.00
_cell.angle_beta   90.00
_cell.angle_gamma   90.00
#
_symmetry.space_group_name_H-M   'P 1'
#
loop_
_entity.id
_entity.type
_entity.pdbx_description
1 polymer ?
#
loop_
_entity_poly.entity_id
_entity_poly.type
_entity_poly.pdbx_seq_one_letter_code
_entity_poly.pdbx_strand_id
1 'polypeptide(L)'
;MEQVFRHLHMPPELACEFLAVFSRMEYALKATRFQDGNEDRVSASWNRFANEADDIFDESSSDDLQEAVNYMTSKPPRKQVLVEGRRVEFRDFTKDANQRQLQQLLLMVRIVRNNLFHGGKHLPTGENEAGRNEMLVRHSLSILRACSILLPDVRESYEH
;
A
#
# COMPACT_ATOMS: atom_id res chain seq x y z
N MET A 1 17.88 1.70 17.54
CA MET A 1 16.60 1.34 16.89
C MET A 1 15.54 2.41 17.16
N GLU A 2 15.33 2.84 18.41
CA GLU A 2 14.27 3.79 18.78
C GLU A 2 14.27 5.14 18.03
N GLN A 3 15.43 5.71 17.68
CA GLN A 3 15.49 7.04 17.07
C GLN A 3 14.87 7.11 15.66
N VAL A 4 14.90 6.03 14.88
CA VAL A 4 14.32 6.03 13.52
C VAL A 4 12.80 5.88 13.53
N PHE A 5 12.24 5.29 14.58
CA PHE A 5 10.80 5.06 14.74
C PHE A 5 10.08 6.14 15.55
N ARG A 6 10.81 7.10 16.14
CA ARG A 6 10.27 8.13 17.04
C ARG A 6 9.07 8.92 16.49
N HIS A 7 9.00 9.07 15.17
CA HIS A 7 7.97 9.86 14.47
C HIS A 7 6.90 9.01 13.79
N LEU A 8 6.97 7.68 13.96
CA LEU A 8 6.07 6.73 13.34
C LEU A 8 4.69 6.71 14.03
N HIS A 9 4.67 7.00 15.33
CA HIS A 9 3.45 7.02 16.16
C HIS A 9 2.62 5.73 16.08
N MET A 10 3.30 4.59 15.95
CA MET A 10 2.76 3.23 16.05
C MET A 10 3.91 2.25 16.44
N PRO A 11 3.61 0.99 16.82
CA PRO A 11 4.64 0.03 17.19
C PRO A 11 5.67 -0.21 16.06
N PRO A 12 6.99 -0.17 16.33
CA PRO A 12 8.03 -0.47 15.34
C PRO A 12 7.85 -1.84 14.66
N GLU A 13 7.38 -2.83 15.41
CA GLU A 13 7.15 -4.20 14.93
C GLU A 13 6.12 -4.22 13.80
N LEU A 14 5.04 -3.42 13.93
CA LEU A 14 4.02 -3.29 12.89
C LEU A 14 4.58 -2.67 11.60
N ALA A 15 5.48 -1.69 11.72
CA ALA A 15 6.14 -1.10 10.56
C ALA A 15 7.08 -2.08 9.87
N CYS A 16 7.86 -2.84 10.65
CA CYS A 16 8.73 -3.89 10.14
C CYS A 16 7.93 -4.99 9.44
N GLU A 17 6.83 -5.43 10.04
CA GLU A 17 5.91 -6.42 9.45
C GLU A 17 5.33 -5.92 8.13
N PHE A 18 4.82 -4.68 8.10
CA PHE A 18 4.30 -4.08 6.88
C PHE A 18 5.34 -3.96 5.78
N LEU A 19 6.55 -3.48 6.11
CA LEU A 19 7.64 -3.42 5.13
C LEU A 19 8.03 -4.81 4.62
N ALA A 20 8.06 -5.83 5.48
CA ALA A 20 8.40 -7.19 5.10
C ALA A 20 7.33 -7.78 4.15
N VAL A 21 6.04 -7.70 4.52
CA VAL A 21 4.92 -8.19 3.71
C VAL A 21 4.83 -7.44 2.38
N PHE A 22 4.95 -6.10 2.40
CA PHE A 22 4.97 -5.29 1.19
C PHE A 22 6.12 -5.69 0.27
N SER A 23 7.34 -5.82 0.80
CA SER A 23 8.52 -6.18 0.01
C SER A 23 8.43 -7.58 -0.55
N ARG A 24 7.85 -8.53 0.20
CA ARG A 24 7.60 -9.89 -0.26
C ARG A 24 6.59 -9.94 -1.40
N MET A 25 5.51 -9.17 -1.29
CA MET A 25 4.55 -9.03 -2.39
C MET A 25 5.20 -8.37 -3.61
N GLU A 26 6.00 -7.31 -3.42
CA GLU A 26 6.71 -6.66 -4.52
C GLU A 26 7.68 -7.62 -5.23
N TYR A 27 8.39 -8.46 -4.48
CA TYR A 27 9.22 -9.53 -5.05
C TYR A 27 8.37 -10.53 -5.85
N ALA A 28 7.27 -11.03 -5.29
CA ALA A 28 6.44 -12.04 -5.95
C ALA A 28 5.88 -11.54 -7.30
N LEU A 29 5.52 -10.26 -7.37
CA LEU A 29 5.12 -9.63 -8.63
C LEU A 29 6.28 -9.53 -9.62
N LYS A 30 7.49 -9.19 -9.17
CA LYS A 30 8.70 -9.11 -10.02
C LYS A 30 9.16 -10.48 -10.54
N ALA A 31 8.90 -11.55 -9.80
CA ALA A 31 9.34 -12.90 -10.16
C ALA A 31 8.34 -13.66 -11.05
N THR A 32 7.21 -13.04 -11.39
CA THR A 32 6.12 -13.63 -12.17
C THR A 32 5.84 -12.83 -13.44
N ARG A 33 4.72 -13.12 -14.12
CA ARG A 33 4.28 -12.35 -15.30
C ARG A 33 4.01 -10.87 -15.03
N PHE A 34 3.95 -10.47 -13.76
CA PHE A 34 3.68 -9.10 -13.31
C PHE A 34 4.96 -8.26 -13.10
N GLN A 35 6.08 -8.66 -13.70
CA GLN A 35 7.21 -7.77 -13.85
C GLN A 35 6.97 -6.72 -14.94
N ASP A 36 7.46 -5.50 -14.70
CA ASP A 36 7.61 -4.44 -15.68
C ASP A 36 9.07 -3.95 -15.70
N GLY A 37 9.54 -3.51 -16.86
CA GLY A 37 10.89 -2.95 -16.99
C GLY A 37 11.57 -3.32 -18.30
N ASN A 38 12.89 -3.36 -18.26
CA ASN A 38 13.77 -3.68 -19.38
C ASN A 38 15.03 -4.41 -18.88
N GLU A 39 16.02 -4.60 -19.75
CA GLU A 39 17.28 -5.30 -19.44
C GLU A 39 18.06 -4.67 -18.27
N ASP A 40 17.89 -3.37 -18.02
CA ASP A 40 18.63 -2.63 -16.98
C ASP A 40 17.86 -2.50 -15.66
N ARG A 41 16.55 -2.74 -15.66
CA ARG A 41 15.69 -2.48 -14.49
C ARG A 41 14.44 -3.33 -14.49
N VAL A 42 14.15 -3.94 -13.34
CA VAL A 42 12.89 -4.66 -13.08
C VAL A 42 12.11 -3.99 -11.95
N SER A 43 10.79 -3.91 -12.12
CA SER A 43 9.83 -3.36 -11.17
C SER A 43 8.56 -4.21 -11.12
N ALA A 44 7.80 -4.10 -10.03
CA ALA A 44 6.52 -4.80 -9.90
C ALA A 44 5.41 -4.02 -10.62
N SER A 45 4.69 -4.70 -11.52
CA SER A 45 3.49 -4.20 -12.18
C SER A 45 2.25 -4.40 -11.32
N TRP A 46 2.13 -3.58 -10.28
CA TRP A 46 0.97 -3.61 -9.39
C TRP A 46 -0.37 -3.40 -10.12
N ASN A 47 -0.39 -2.57 -11.17
CA ASN A 47 -1.63 -2.30 -11.91
C ASN A 47 -2.04 -3.48 -12.80
N ARG A 48 -1.09 -4.18 -13.44
CA ARG A 48 -1.40 -5.40 -14.23
C ARG A 48 -1.90 -6.51 -13.31
N PHE A 49 -1.23 -6.72 -12.18
CA PHE A 49 -1.70 -7.64 -11.14
C PHE A 49 -3.11 -7.28 -10.68
N ALA A 50 -3.32 -6.03 -10.27
CA ALA A 50 -4.61 -5.57 -9.77
C ALA A 50 -5.73 -5.80 -10.78
N ASN A 51 -5.52 -5.45 -12.05
CA ASN A 51 -6.55 -5.57 -13.07
C ASN A 51 -6.99 -7.02 -13.31
N GLU A 52 -6.04 -7.95 -13.25
CA GLU A 52 -6.31 -9.38 -13.44
C GLU A 52 -6.88 -10.03 -12.19
N ALA A 53 -6.34 -9.70 -11.01
CA ALA A 53 -6.79 -10.24 -9.75
C ALA A 53 -8.14 -9.66 -9.28
N ASP A 54 -8.56 -8.49 -9.78
CA ASP A 54 -9.84 -7.85 -9.42
C ASP A 54 -11.05 -8.74 -9.75
N ASP A 55 -10.98 -9.57 -10.81
CA ASP A 55 -12.07 -10.46 -11.22
C ASP A 55 -12.38 -11.58 -10.19
N ILE A 56 -11.40 -11.91 -9.36
CA ILE A 56 -11.49 -12.95 -8.33
C ILE A 56 -11.32 -12.39 -6.91
N PHE A 57 -11.12 -11.08 -6.78
CA PHE A 57 -10.97 -10.42 -5.50
C PHE A 57 -12.35 -10.28 -4.85
N ASP A 58 -12.53 -10.97 -3.73
CA ASP A 58 -13.74 -10.91 -2.93
C ASP A 58 -13.44 -10.24 -1.60
N GLU A 59 -13.84 -8.98 -1.45
CA GLU A 59 -13.68 -8.24 -0.19
C GLU A 59 -14.46 -8.86 0.98
N SER A 60 -15.50 -9.66 0.69
CA SER A 60 -16.33 -10.34 1.69
C SER A 60 -15.77 -11.71 2.12
N SER A 61 -14.61 -12.11 1.58
CA SER A 61 -13.98 -13.39 1.94
C SER A 61 -13.53 -13.49 3.39
N SER A 62 -13.41 -12.36 4.10
CA SER A 62 -13.28 -12.31 5.57
C SER A 62 -13.73 -10.97 6.14
N ASP A 63 -14.16 -10.96 7.40
CA ASP A 63 -14.54 -9.73 8.12
C ASP A 63 -13.37 -8.73 8.17
N ASP A 64 -12.14 -9.21 8.39
CA ASP A 64 -10.93 -8.39 8.43
C ASP A 64 -10.64 -7.69 7.08
N LEU A 65 -10.85 -8.40 5.97
CA LEU A 65 -10.64 -7.84 4.63
C LEU A 65 -11.74 -6.83 4.30
N GLN A 66 -12.99 -7.16 4.61
CA GLN A 66 -14.13 -6.28 4.39
C GLN A 66 -13.95 -4.97 5.16
N GLU A 67 -13.54 -5.05 6.43
CA GLU A 67 -13.22 -3.87 7.25
C GLU A 67 -12.07 -3.07 6.64
N ALA A 68 -11.01 -3.73 6.17
CA ALA A 68 -9.88 -3.07 5.54
C ALA A 68 -10.26 -2.32 4.26
N VAL A 69 -11.06 -2.93 3.39
CA VAL A 69 -11.53 -2.27 2.17
C VAL A 69 -12.44 -1.08 2.52
N ASN A 70 -13.34 -1.23 3.49
CA ASN A 70 -14.21 -0.15 3.95
C ASN A 70 -13.42 1.02 4.54
N TYR A 71 -12.42 0.73 5.38
CA TYR A 71 -11.58 1.76 5.97
C TYR A 71 -10.78 2.51 4.90
N MET A 72 -10.07 1.78 4.03
CA MET A 72 -9.22 2.40 2.99
C MET A 72 -10.06 3.23 2.00
N THR A 73 -11.28 2.79 1.71
CA THR A 73 -12.20 3.48 0.79
C THR A 73 -12.84 4.73 1.41
N SER A 74 -13.08 4.74 2.72
CA SER A 74 -13.70 5.86 3.45
C SER A 74 -12.69 6.87 4.00
N LYS A 75 -11.48 6.40 4.34
CA LYS A 75 -10.39 7.20 4.93
C LYS A 75 -9.08 6.95 4.17
N PRO A 76 -9.01 7.26 2.87
CA PRO A 76 -7.83 6.95 2.06
C PRO A 76 -6.58 7.72 2.51
N PRO A 77 -5.37 7.19 2.24
CA PRO A 77 -4.12 7.88 2.56
C PRO A 77 -3.96 9.13 1.67
N ARG A 78 -3.41 10.21 2.23
CA ARG A 78 -3.08 11.41 1.45
C ARG A 78 -1.78 11.18 0.69
N LYS A 79 -1.69 11.65 -0.55
CA LYS A 79 -0.49 11.50 -1.38
C LYS A 79 0.43 12.71 -1.25
N GLN A 80 1.73 12.47 -1.15
CA GLN A 80 2.72 13.52 -1.32
C GLN A 80 2.79 13.94 -2.79
N VAL A 81 2.81 15.25 -3.03
CA VAL A 81 2.96 15.83 -4.35
C VAL A 81 4.00 16.94 -4.34
N LEU A 82 4.66 17.14 -5.48
CA LEU A 82 5.53 18.28 -5.70
C LEU A 82 4.69 19.48 -6.13
N VAL A 83 4.87 20.61 -5.46
CA VAL A 83 4.27 21.89 -5.84
C VAL A 83 5.35 22.90 -6.22
N GLU A 84 4.90 24.08 -6.68
CA GLU A 84 5.78 25.17 -7.09
C GLU A 84 6.83 25.51 -6.03
N GLY A 85 8.06 25.78 -6.48
CA GLY A 85 9.20 26.04 -5.61
C GLY A 85 9.84 24.79 -5.00
N ARG A 86 9.59 23.60 -5.56
CA ARG A 86 10.13 22.30 -5.09
C ARG A 86 9.72 21.95 -3.66
N ARG A 87 8.53 22.39 -3.25
CA ARG A 87 7.95 22.05 -1.94
C ARG A 87 7.13 20.78 -2.04
N VAL A 88 7.08 20.04 -0.94
CA VAL A 88 6.24 18.83 -0.81
C VAL A 88 4.99 19.19 -0.03
N GLU A 89 3.83 18.80 -0.57
CA GLU A 89 2.54 18.95 0.10
C GLU A 89 1.78 17.62 0.09
N PHE A 90 0.85 17.45 1.04
CA PHE A 90 -0.10 16.35 1.01
C PHE A 90 -1.40 16.78 0.32
N ARG A 91 -1.87 15.95 -0.61
CA ARG A 91 -3.20 16.10 -1.22
C ARG A 91 -4.06 14.90 -0.91
N ASP A 92 -5.35 15.13 -0.83
CA ASP A 92 -6.32 14.06 -0.62
C ASP A 92 -6.29 13.09 -1.80
N PHE A 93 -6.56 11.82 -1.49
CA PHE A 93 -6.72 10.81 -2.50
C PHE A 93 -7.99 11.08 -3.30
N THR A 94 -7.85 11.12 -4.62
CA THR A 94 -9.00 11.20 -5.53
C THR A 94 -9.16 9.85 -6.19
N LYS A 95 -10.34 9.25 -6.01
CA LYS A 95 -10.72 8.01 -6.71
C LYS A 95 -10.79 8.28 -8.21
N ASP A 96 -10.28 7.35 -9.00
CA ASP A 96 -10.38 7.39 -10.45
C ASP A 96 -11.48 6.41 -10.88
N ALA A 97 -12.56 6.93 -11.45
CA ALA A 97 -13.72 6.14 -11.86
C ALA A 97 -13.40 5.14 -12.99
N ASN A 98 -12.28 5.32 -13.69
CA ASN A 98 -11.83 4.39 -14.73
C ASN A 98 -10.95 3.25 -14.18
N GLN A 99 -10.61 3.28 -12.90
CA GLN A 99 -9.78 2.26 -12.25
C GLN A 99 -10.65 1.25 -11.51
N ARG A 100 -10.32 -0.03 -11.68
CA ARG A 100 -10.91 -1.12 -10.89
C ARG A 100 -10.64 -0.94 -9.40
N GLN A 101 -11.47 -1.56 -8.56
CA GLN A 101 -11.41 -1.36 -7.10
C GLN A 101 -10.06 -1.78 -6.54
N LEU A 102 -9.57 -2.96 -6.90
CA LEU A 102 -8.29 -3.49 -6.41
C LEU A 102 -7.11 -2.63 -6.87
N GLN A 103 -7.20 -2.01 -8.05
CA GLN A 103 -6.17 -1.10 -8.54
C GLN A 103 -6.07 0.14 -7.65
N GLN A 104 -7.21 0.71 -7.25
CA GLN A 104 -7.24 1.85 -6.33
C GLN A 104 -6.74 1.46 -4.93
N LEU A 105 -7.16 0.31 -4.41
CA LEU A 105 -6.71 -0.20 -3.11
C LEU A 105 -5.18 -0.41 -3.08
N LEU A 106 -4.60 -1.08 -4.08
CA LEU A 106 -3.15 -1.28 -4.15
C LEU A 106 -2.38 0.02 -4.45
N LEU A 107 -3.00 1.01 -5.10
CA LEU A 107 -2.43 2.36 -5.15
C LEU A 107 -2.39 3.00 -3.76
N MET A 108 -3.45 2.91 -2.97
CA MET A 108 -3.48 3.41 -1.60
C MET A 108 -2.43 2.71 -0.71
N VAL A 109 -2.30 1.39 -0.78
CA VAL A 109 -1.26 0.63 -0.04
C VAL A 109 0.15 1.13 -0.37
N ARG A 110 0.44 1.39 -1.65
CA ARG A 110 1.72 1.97 -2.09
C ARG A 110 1.93 3.39 -1.54
N ILE A 111 0.87 4.20 -1.44
CA ILE A 111 0.94 5.53 -0.82
C ILE A 111 1.23 5.40 0.68
N VAL A 112 0.58 4.48 1.39
CA VAL A 112 0.89 4.19 2.81
C VAL A 112 2.35 3.83 2.99
N ARG A 113 2.88 2.93 2.14
CA ARG A 113 4.31 2.57 2.13
C ARG A 113 5.21 3.79 1.90
N ASN A 114 4.86 4.63 0.94
CA ASN A 114 5.64 5.83 0.62
C ASN A 114 5.57 6.91 1.71
N ASN A 115 4.52 6.92 2.53
CA ASN A 115 4.37 7.89 3.62
C ASN A 115 4.97 7.41 4.94
N LEU A 116 5.20 6.09 5.09
CA LEU A 116 5.48 5.41 6.35
C LEU A 116 6.52 6.11 7.25
N PHE A 117 7.67 6.50 6.68
CA PHE A 117 8.73 7.22 7.41
C PHE A 117 8.83 8.70 7.02
N HIS A 118 8.03 9.14 6.06
CA HIS A 118 8.07 10.50 5.55
C HIS A 118 7.05 11.31 6.33
N GLY A 119 7.46 11.63 7.57
CA GLY A 119 6.67 12.31 8.60
C GLY A 119 6.08 13.63 8.11
N GLY A 120 4.87 13.54 7.55
CA GLY A 120 4.09 14.71 7.14
C GLY A 120 3.78 15.66 8.28
N LYS A 121 3.99 15.25 9.53
CA LYS A 121 3.77 16.02 10.75
C LYS A 121 4.54 17.36 10.82
N HIS A 122 5.65 17.50 10.09
CA HIS A 122 6.39 18.77 10.00
C HIS A 122 5.93 19.67 8.85
N LEU A 123 5.01 19.19 8.02
CA LEU A 123 4.41 19.96 6.93
C LEU A 123 3.10 20.60 7.41
N PRO A 124 2.77 21.84 6.98
CA PRO A 124 1.54 22.54 7.40
C PRO A 124 0.26 21.75 7.15
N THR A 125 0.29 20.82 6.19
CA THR A 125 -0.82 19.95 5.79
C THR A 125 -0.60 18.49 6.18
N GLY A 126 0.23 18.21 7.21
CA GLY A 126 0.50 16.87 7.71
C GLY A 126 -0.70 16.09 8.23
N GLU A 127 -0.49 14.80 8.54
CA GLU A 127 -1.50 14.01 9.24
C GLU A 127 -1.63 14.46 10.70
N ASN A 128 -2.85 14.85 11.09
CA ASN A 128 -3.17 15.43 12.40
C ASN A 128 -3.95 14.46 13.31
N GLU A 129 -4.41 13.32 12.80
CA GLU A 129 -5.24 12.35 13.53
C GLU A 129 -4.36 11.28 14.20
N ALA A 130 -4.40 11.23 15.53
CA ALA A 130 -3.69 10.20 16.29
C ALA A 130 -4.20 8.79 15.91
N GLY A 131 -3.27 7.83 15.74
CA GLY A 131 -3.60 6.44 15.39
C GLY A 131 -3.95 6.19 13.92
N ARG A 132 -4.07 7.23 13.08
CA ARG A 132 -4.42 7.07 11.66
C ARG A 132 -3.39 6.24 10.89
N ASN A 133 -2.10 6.53 11.05
CA ASN A 133 -1.02 5.77 10.41
C ASN A 133 -1.06 4.28 10.78
N GLU A 134 -1.32 3.98 12.05
CA GLU A 134 -1.43 2.60 12.53
C GLU A 134 -2.57 1.87 11.80
N MET A 135 -3.75 2.49 11.72
CA MET A 135 -4.90 1.90 11.04
C MET A 135 -4.66 1.70 9.54
N LEU A 136 -4.08 2.70 8.86
CA LEU A 136 -3.72 2.58 7.45
C LEU A 136 -2.75 1.42 7.20
N VAL A 137 -1.78 1.21 8.09
CA VAL A 137 -0.82 0.11 7.98
C VAL A 137 -1.49 -1.24 8.25
N ARG A 138 -2.32 -1.36 9.29
CA ARG A 138 -3.06 -2.60 9.60
C ARG A 138 -3.97 -3.02 8.44
N HIS A 139 -4.75 -2.11 7.88
CA HIS A 139 -5.62 -2.43 6.75
C HIS A 139 -4.83 -2.69 5.47
N SER A 140 -3.69 -2.02 5.27
CA SER A 140 -2.78 -2.35 4.15
C SER A 140 -2.22 -3.77 4.26
N LEU A 141 -1.90 -4.24 5.47
CA LEU A 141 -1.48 -5.62 5.72
C LEU A 141 -2.58 -6.63 5.36
N SER A 142 -3.83 -6.39 5.79
CA SER A 142 -4.96 -7.26 5.45
C SER A 142 -5.16 -7.37 3.93
N ILE A 143 -5.10 -6.25 3.22
CA ILE A 143 -5.22 -6.23 1.74
C ILE A 143 -4.07 -6.98 1.08
N LEU A 144 -2.82 -6.75 1.50
CA LEU A 144 -1.65 -7.43 0.92
C LEU A 144 -1.69 -8.94 1.12
N ARG A 145 -2.11 -9.41 2.29
CA ARG A 145 -2.26 -10.84 2.61
C ARG A 145 -3.35 -11.51 1.78
N ALA A 146 -4.48 -10.84 1.58
CA ALA A 146 -5.51 -11.32 0.67
C ALA A 146 -4.98 -11.40 -0.77
N CYS A 147 -4.27 -10.36 -1.22
CA CYS A 147 -3.70 -10.31 -2.56
C CYS A 147 -2.65 -11.40 -2.82
N SER A 148 -1.83 -11.75 -1.83
CA SER A 148 -0.72 -12.69 -2.00
C SER A 148 -1.16 -14.10 -2.34
N ILE A 149 -2.45 -14.43 -2.19
CA ILE A 149 -2.98 -15.78 -2.45
C ILE A 149 -3.96 -15.84 -3.63
N LEU A 150 -4.26 -14.71 -4.30
CA LEU A 150 -5.29 -14.66 -5.35
C LEU A 150 -4.88 -15.43 -6.61
N LEU A 151 -3.64 -15.25 -7.08
CA LEU A 151 -3.14 -15.83 -8.31
C LEU A 151 -2.10 -16.91 -8.01
N PRO A 152 -2.20 -18.12 -8.59
CA PRO A 152 -1.33 -19.25 -8.22
C PRO A 152 0.16 -18.98 -8.33
N ASP A 153 0.62 -18.38 -9.44
CA ASP A 153 2.05 -18.09 -9.66
C ASP A 153 2.58 -17.01 -8.71
N VAL A 154 1.76 -16.00 -8.40
CA VAL A 154 2.09 -14.97 -7.40
C VAL A 154 2.18 -15.58 -6.01
N ARG A 155 1.26 -16.48 -5.66
CA ARG A 155 1.26 -17.18 -4.37
C ARG A 155 2.48 -18.06 -4.20
N GLU A 156 2.77 -18.90 -5.19
CA GLU A 156 3.96 -19.76 -5.20
C GLU A 156 5.22 -18.89 -5.04
N SER A 157 5.34 -17.83 -5.83
CA SER A 157 6.45 -16.90 -5.70
C SER A 157 6.44 -16.12 -4.38
N TYR A 158 5.34 -15.96 -3.67
CA TYR A 158 5.31 -15.27 -2.38
C TYR A 158 5.79 -16.18 -1.24
N GLU A 159 5.50 -17.49 -1.30
CA GLU A 159 5.79 -18.48 -0.26
C GLU A 159 7.25 -19.03 -0.30
N HIS A 160 7.94 -18.92 -1.44
CA HIS A 160 9.33 -19.38 -1.62
C HIS A 160 10.41 -18.47 -1.02
#